data_AF-A0A8D8LE32-F1
#
_entry.id   AF-A0A8D8LE32-F1
#
_cell.length_a   1.000
_cell.length_b   1.000
_cell.length_c   1.000
_cell.angle_alpha   90.00
_cell.angle_beta   90.00
_cell.angle_gamma   90.00
#
_symmetry.space_group_name_H-M   'P 1'
#
loop_
_entity.id
_entity.type
_entity.pdbx_description
1 polymer ?
#
loop_
_entity_poly.entity_id
_entity_poly.type
_entity_poly.pdbx_seq_one_letter_code
_entity_poly.pdbx_strand_id
1 'polypeptide(L)'
;MYLECEVGRKCLGSIKSAHQSRGSWYSSLRSLPSLCLPAFLSSVYGSSSLVSAILPPMEINNVSMRSEALDCWKNIHGDDIPKVPMFQKSWDDLHTKRIIETKLIFNNTTDSARFKAFQKKESNAWLHALPSSSVATLLDDNSFRICVALRLGCKFASEFKCRCGQVVNENAIHGLSCQYSAGRFSRHTELNNIFYRALSSLNCHPTLEPTGIFRIDGKRPDGMTLTPWKKGSKMVWDVTCVDTLAPSYVTLSVRQQQKRDRKKWRDLSFSSAVSSYFII
;
A
#
# COMPACT_ATOMS: atom_id res chain seq x y z
N MET A 1 -20.25 9.78 15.59
CA MET A 1 -20.31 9.89 17.06
C MET A 1 -19.47 8.78 17.66
N TYR A 2 -18.27 9.10 18.16
CA TYR A 2 -17.43 8.15 18.88
C TYR A 2 -17.96 8.05 20.32
N LEU A 3 -18.45 6.88 20.70
CA LEU A 3 -18.57 6.51 22.11
C LEU A 3 -17.14 6.32 22.62
N GLU A 4 -16.61 7.35 23.27
CA GLU A 4 -15.36 7.24 24.00
C GLU A 4 -15.60 6.31 25.21
N CYS A 5 -15.23 5.03 25.08
CA CYS A 5 -15.17 4.09 26.21
C CYS A 5 -14.28 4.78 27.28
N GLU A 6 -14.83 4.96 28.48
CA GLU A 6 -14.24 5.71 29.59
C GLU A 6 -12.85 5.17 29.99
N VAL A 7 -12.61 3.88 29.71
CA VAL A 7 -11.33 3.19 29.80
C VAL A 7 -10.26 3.82 28.89
N GLY A 8 -10.63 4.18 27.65
CA GLY A 8 -9.72 4.84 26.71
C GLY A 8 -9.24 6.21 27.22
N ARG A 9 -10.12 6.99 27.85
CA ARG A 9 -9.74 8.28 28.48
C ARG A 9 -8.85 8.08 29.71
N LYS A 10 -9.10 7.06 30.52
CA LYS A 10 -8.28 6.75 31.72
C LYS A 10 -6.90 6.19 31.34
N CYS A 11 -6.79 5.36 30.31
CA CYS A 11 -5.51 4.85 29.80
C CYS A 11 -4.66 5.96 29.14
N LEU A 12 -5.29 6.94 28.49
CA LEU A 12 -4.59 8.11 27.90
C LEU A 12 -3.84 8.95 28.96
N GLY A 13 -4.27 8.94 30.22
CA GLY A 13 -3.58 9.64 31.32
C GLY A 13 -2.23 9.01 31.71
N SER A 14 -2.04 7.71 31.49
CA SER A 14 -0.85 6.96 31.93
C SER A 14 0.16 6.64 30.83
N ILE A 15 -0.21 6.76 29.55
CA ILE A 15 0.67 6.37 28.43
C ILE A 15 1.22 7.64 27.75
N LYS A 16 2.23 8.26 28.37
CA LYS A 16 3.00 9.38 27.76
C LYS A 16 4.21 8.93 26.92
N SER A 17 4.44 7.63 26.73
CA SER A 17 5.44 7.15 25.77
C SER A 17 5.01 5.82 25.12
N ALA A 18 4.34 5.91 23.97
CA ALA A 18 4.21 4.75 23.09
C ALA A 18 5.15 4.94 21.90
N HIS A 19 6.29 4.23 21.98
CA HIS A 19 7.23 4.09 20.88
C HIS A 19 6.50 3.55 19.64
N GLN A 20 6.82 4.15 18.49
CA GLN A 20 6.27 3.87 17.17
C GLN A 20 6.43 2.38 16.81
N SER A 21 5.35 1.60 16.92
CA SER A 21 5.35 0.19 16.54
C SER A 21 5.52 0.04 15.02
N ARG A 22 6.56 -0.68 14.61
CA ARG A 22 6.84 -1.01 13.20
C ARG A 22 5.67 -1.77 12.56
N GLY A 23 5.06 -1.16 11.54
CA GLY A 23 4.43 -1.81 10.39
C GLY A 23 3.21 -2.72 10.64
N SER A 24 2.02 -2.12 10.76
CA SER A 24 0.77 -2.75 10.28
C SER A 24 0.34 -2.04 9.00
N TRP A 25 -0.22 -2.79 8.06
CA TRP A 25 -0.59 -2.41 6.69
C TRP A 25 -1.64 -1.28 6.60
N TYR A 26 -2.14 -0.81 7.75
CA TYR A 26 -3.30 0.07 7.89
C TYR A 26 -3.04 1.27 8.79
N SER A 27 -1.80 1.76 8.84
CA SER A 27 -1.38 2.84 9.74
C SER A 27 -2.22 4.11 9.67
N SER A 28 -2.89 4.38 8.55
CA SER A 28 -3.73 5.56 8.32
C SER A 28 -5.20 5.44 8.79
N LEU A 29 -5.64 4.29 9.32
CA LEU A 29 -7.02 4.09 9.80
C LEU A 29 -7.17 4.19 11.32
N ARG A 30 -6.07 4.44 12.04
CA ARG A 30 -6.01 4.32 13.50
C ARG A 30 -6.07 5.69 14.14
N SER A 31 -7.09 5.93 14.94
CA SER A 31 -7.15 7.08 15.86
C SER A 31 -6.48 6.72 17.19
N LEU A 32 -6.03 7.71 17.96
CA LEU A 32 -5.45 7.48 19.28
C LEU A 32 -6.37 6.65 20.20
N PRO A 33 -7.69 6.91 20.29
CA PRO A 33 -8.59 6.07 21.07
C PRO A 33 -8.68 4.62 20.57
N SER A 34 -8.60 4.39 19.26
CA SER A 34 -8.63 3.03 18.70
C SER A 34 -7.41 2.17 19.04
N LEU A 35 -6.27 2.81 19.38
CA LEU A 35 -5.03 2.13 19.74
C LEU A 35 -4.96 1.77 21.23
N CYS A 36 -5.66 2.53 22.09
CA CYS A 36 -5.57 2.38 23.54
C CYS A 36 -5.99 0.98 24.01
N LEU A 37 -7.09 0.47 23.46
CA LEU A 37 -7.66 -0.82 23.85
C LEU A 37 -6.77 -2.01 23.41
N PRO A 38 -6.35 -2.12 22.13
CA PRO A 38 -5.32 -3.08 21.70
C PRO A 38 -4.02 -3.01 22.50
N ALA A 39 -3.51 -1.80 22.76
CA ALA A 39 -2.25 -1.61 23.49
C ALA A 39 -2.35 -2.08 24.93
N PHE A 40 -3.44 -1.71 25.63
CA PHE A 40 -3.69 -2.15 27.00
C PHE A 40 -3.81 -3.68 27.08
N LEU A 41 -4.69 -4.28 26.27
CA LEU A 41 -4.91 -5.73 26.29
C LEU A 41 -3.62 -6.49 25.97
N SER A 42 -2.89 -6.09 24.92
CA SER A 42 -1.62 -6.75 24.59
C SER A 42 -0.56 -6.62 25.68
N SER A 43 -0.48 -5.46 26.35
CA SER A 43 0.41 -5.27 27.49
C SER A 43 0.05 -6.21 28.64
N VAL A 44 -1.24 -6.35 28.98
CA VAL A 44 -1.70 -7.23 30.06
C VAL A 44 -1.37 -8.70 29.75
N TYR A 45 -1.60 -9.15 28.52
CA TYR A 45 -1.27 -10.52 28.11
C TYR A 45 0.25 -10.74 27.99
N GLY A 46 1.00 -9.72 27.57
CA GLY A 46 2.46 -9.80 27.41
C GLY A 46 3.24 -9.76 28.72
N SER A 47 2.77 -9.03 29.73
CA SER A 47 3.41 -8.96 31.05
C SER A 47 2.96 -10.06 32.01
N SER A 48 1.90 -10.81 31.67
CA SER A 48 1.30 -11.83 32.53
C SER A 48 2.30 -12.85 33.11
N SER A 49 3.20 -13.38 32.28
CA SER A 49 4.18 -14.38 32.73
C SER A 49 5.21 -13.79 33.70
N LEU A 50 5.66 -12.55 33.46
CA LEU A 50 6.60 -11.84 34.33
C LEU A 50 5.94 -11.47 35.66
N VAL A 51 4.71 -10.97 35.62
CA VAL A 51 3.93 -10.64 36.83
C VAL A 51 3.72 -11.88 37.69
N SER A 52 3.36 -13.01 37.07
CA SER A 52 3.17 -14.29 37.76
C SER A 52 4.46 -14.88 38.34
N ALA A 53 5.63 -14.49 37.82
CA ALA A 53 6.93 -14.94 38.32
C ALA A 53 7.43 -14.12 39.51
N ILE A 54 7.06 -12.84 39.58
CA ILE A 54 7.53 -11.90 40.62
C ILE A 54 6.58 -11.90 41.82
N LEU A 55 5.28 -11.96 41.57
CA LEU A 55 4.27 -11.95 42.62
C LEU A 55 3.87 -13.40 42.98
N PRO A 56 3.39 -13.63 44.23
CA PRO A 56 2.69 -14.88 44.56
C PRO A 56 1.60 -15.15 43.51
N PRO A 57 1.15 -16.41 43.31
CA PRO A 57 0.15 -16.76 42.29
C PRO A 57 -1.15 -15.97 42.51
N MET A 58 -1.19 -14.78 41.93
CA MET A 58 -2.37 -13.96 41.77
C MET A 58 -2.96 -14.33 40.42
N GLU A 59 -4.27 -14.58 40.41
CA GLU A 59 -4.97 -14.74 39.15
C GLU A 59 -4.73 -13.51 38.27
N ILE A 60 -4.46 -13.75 36.99
CA ILE A 60 -4.37 -12.73 35.95
C ILE A 60 -5.63 -11.83 35.92
N ASN A 61 -6.72 -12.30 36.52
CA ASN A 61 -7.98 -11.58 36.74
C ASN A 61 -7.86 -10.37 37.69
N ASN A 62 -6.82 -10.27 38.51
CA ASN A 62 -6.61 -9.15 39.44
C ASN A 62 -6.00 -7.90 38.79
N VAL A 63 -5.70 -7.93 37.49
CA VAL A 63 -5.26 -6.72 36.78
C VAL A 63 -6.45 -5.76 36.67
N SER A 64 -6.32 -4.60 37.32
CA SER A 64 -7.32 -3.53 37.30
C SER A 64 -7.72 -3.20 35.85
N MET A 65 -9.02 -3.05 35.61
CA MET A 65 -9.62 -2.69 34.31
C MET A 65 -9.52 -3.77 33.21
N ARG A 66 -9.02 -4.98 33.50
CA ARG A 66 -8.93 -6.07 32.51
C ARG A 66 -10.31 -6.53 32.05
N SER A 67 -11.22 -6.80 32.98
CA SER A 67 -12.60 -7.21 32.70
C SER A 67 -13.29 -6.18 31.81
N GLU A 68 -13.22 -4.91 32.21
CA GLU A 68 -13.86 -3.79 31.53
C GLU A 68 -13.26 -3.57 30.13
N ALA A 69 -11.96 -3.76 29.97
CA ALA A 69 -11.31 -3.71 28.67
C ALA A 69 -11.73 -4.88 27.77
N LEU A 70 -11.81 -6.10 28.30
CA LEU A 70 -12.31 -7.25 27.54
C LEU A 70 -13.79 -7.10 27.18
N ASP A 71 -14.59 -6.51 28.06
CA ASP A 71 -16.00 -6.22 27.78
C ASP A 71 -16.13 -5.11 26.73
N CYS A 72 -15.36 -4.02 26.82
CA CYS A 72 -15.30 -3.01 25.75
C CYS A 72 -14.82 -3.65 24.43
N TRP A 73 -13.90 -4.62 24.45
CA TRP A 73 -13.48 -5.35 23.25
C TRP A 73 -14.62 -6.20 22.69
N LYS A 74 -15.27 -7.02 23.53
CA LYS A 74 -16.37 -7.90 23.14
C LYS A 74 -17.56 -7.14 22.60
N ASN A 75 -17.87 -5.97 23.15
CA ASN A 75 -18.93 -5.11 22.65
C ASN A 75 -18.68 -4.64 21.21
N ILE A 76 -17.41 -4.48 20.80
CA ILE A 76 -17.04 -3.98 19.46
C ILE A 76 -16.78 -5.14 18.48
N HIS A 77 -16.16 -6.21 18.96
CA HIS A 77 -15.60 -7.30 18.15
C HIS A 77 -16.31 -8.65 18.34
N GLY A 78 -17.24 -8.78 19.29
CA GLY A 78 -17.76 -10.08 19.72
C GLY A 78 -16.69 -10.89 20.44
N ASP A 79 -16.77 -12.22 20.34
CA ASP A 79 -15.82 -13.13 20.99
C ASP A 79 -14.50 -13.33 20.22
N ASP A 80 -14.25 -12.53 19.17
CA ASP A 80 -13.03 -12.62 18.37
C ASP A 80 -11.82 -12.08 19.15
N ILE A 81 -10.99 -13.00 19.66
CA ILE A 81 -9.72 -12.70 20.35
C ILE A 81 -8.54 -13.14 19.49
N PRO A 82 -7.42 -12.40 19.45
CA PRO A 82 -6.26 -12.81 18.67
C PRO A 82 -5.64 -14.12 19.19
N LYS A 83 -5.16 -14.96 18.26
CA LYS A 83 -4.43 -16.20 18.58
C LYS A 83 -3.19 -15.97 19.45
N VAL A 84 -2.54 -14.83 19.27
CA VAL A 84 -1.34 -14.44 20.01
C VAL A 84 -1.63 -13.09 20.68
N PRO A 85 -2.25 -13.07 21.87
CA PRO A 85 -2.75 -11.85 22.48
C PRO A 85 -1.64 -10.98 23.08
N MET A 86 -0.40 -11.47 23.20
CA MET A 86 0.72 -10.69 23.73
C MET A 86 1.23 -9.59 22.78
N PHE A 87 0.90 -9.68 21.48
CA PHE A 87 1.36 -8.69 20.50
C PHE A 87 0.23 -7.73 20.13
N GLN A 88 0.45 -6.42 20.31
CA GLN A 88 -0.50 -5.38 19.94
C GLN A 88 -0.95 -5.50 18.48
N LYS A 89 -0.01 -5.84 17.57
CA LYS A 89 -0.29 -6.01 16.14
C LYS A 89 -1.45 -6.99 15.88
N SER A 90 -1.53 -8.08 16.65
CA SER A 90 -2.57 -9.09 16.47
C SER A 90 -3.97 -8.57 16.84
N TRP A 91 -4.06 -7.68 17.84
CA TRP A 91 -5.29 -6.97 18.18
C TRP A 91 -5.63 -5.91 17.12
N ASP A 92 -4.63 -5.10 16.73
CA ASP A 92 -4.80 -4.05 15.73
C ASP A 92 -5.30 -4.59 14.38
N ASP A 93 -4.78 -5.74 13.94
CA ASP A 93 -5.16 -6.34 12.67
C ASP A 93 -6.63 -6.79 12.68
N LEU A 94 -7.13 -7.35 13.79
CA LEU A 94 -8.56 -7.67 13.97
C LEU A 94 -9.41 -6.40 14.02
N HIS A 95 -8.97 -5.41 14.79
CA HIS A 95 -9.69 -4.15 14.95
C HIS A 95 -9.85 -3.44 13.60
N THR A 96 -8.77 -3.37 12.84
CA THR A 96 -8.77 -2.74 11.52
C THR A 96 -9.65 -3.53 10.54
N LYS A 97 -9.57 -4.85 10.52
CA LYS A 97 -10.43 -5.68 9.67
C LYS A 97 -11.91 -5.39 9.92
N ARG A 98 -12.31 -5.32 11.20
CA ARG A 98 -13.67 -4.96 11.60
C ARG A 98 -14.08 -3.57 11.12
N ILE A 99 -13.21 -2.56 11.28
CA ILE A 99 -13.48 -1.18 10.80
C ILE A 99 -13.72 -1.18 9.29
N ILE A 100 -12.88 -1.90 8.54
CA ILE A 100 -12.97 -1.99 7.09
C ILE A 100 -14.30 -2.60 6.65
N GLU A 101 -14.75 -3.65 7.32
CA GLU A 101 -16.00 -4.35 6.97
C GLU A 101 -17.25 -3.59 7.41
N THR A 102 -17.20 -2.85 8.51
CA THR A 102 -18.40 -2.27 9.14
C THR A 102 -18.56 -0.77 8.94
N LYS A 103 -17.48 0.01 8.86
CA LYS A 103 -17.52 1.48 8.93
C LYS A 103 -17.07 2.17 7.64
N LEU A 104 -16.31 1.50 6.79
CA LEU A 104 -15.77 2.12 5.57
C LEU A 104 -16.72 1.97 4.39
N ILE A 105 -17.72 2.84 4.35
CA ILE A 105 -18.61 3.03 3.21
C ILE A 105 -18.17 4.29 2.46
N PHE A 106 -17.84 4.14 1.17
CA PHE A 106 -17.46 5.26 0.32
C PHE A 106 -18.62 5.66 -0.58
N ASN A 107 -19.01 6.94 -0.52
CA ASN A 107 -20.04 7.50 -1.41
C ASN A 107 -19.51 7.71 -2.84
N ASN A 108 -18.20 7.95 -2.98
CA ASN A 108 -17.54 8.19 -4.26
C ASN A 108 -16.82 6.93 -4.76
N THR A 109 -17.04 6.58 -6.03
CA THR A 109 -16.34 5.49 -6.72
C THR A 109 -14.82 5.70 -6.74
N THR A 110 -14.36 6.94 -6.84
CA THR A 110 -12.94 7.31 -6.82
C THR A 110 -12.29 6.98 -5.47
N ASP A 111 -12.97 7.25 -4.38
CA ASP A 111 -12.46 6.98 -3.03
C ASP A 111 -12.47 5.48 -2.73
N SER A 112 -13.50 4.77 -3.22
CA SER A 112 -13.54 3.31 -3.19
C SER A 112 -12.39 2.67 -3.98
N ALA A 113 -12.08 3.20 -5.18
CA ALA A 113 -10.95 2.75 -5.99
C ALA A 113 -9.61 3.03 -5.28
N ARG A 114 -9.45 4.23 -4.72
CA ARG A 114 -8.25 4.63 -3.97
C ARG A 114 -8.03 3.73 -2.76
N PHE A 115 -9.08 3.44 -2.00
CA PHE A 115 -9.01 2.55 -0.86
C PHE A 115 -8.64 1.11 -1.25
N LYS A 116 -9.20 0.59 -2.34
CA LYS A 116 -8.84 -0.73 -2.88
C LYS A 116 -7.40 -0.80 -3.38
N ALA A 117 -6.88 0.29 -3.95
CA ALA A 117 -5.46 0.42 -4.30
C ALA A 117 -4.58 0.44 -3.05
N PHE A 118 -4.99 1.16 -1.99
CA PHE A 118 -4.31 1.18 -0.69
C PHE A 118 -4.21 -0.21 -0.06
N GLN A 119 -5.23 -1.06 -0.19
CA GLN A 119 -5.20 -2.42 0.36
C GLN A 119 -4.23 -3.37 -0.36
N LYS A 120 -3.63 -2.98 -1.50
CA LYS A 120 -2.70 -3.86 -2.22
C LYS A 120 -1.39 -4.02 -1.45
N LYS A 121 -0.83 -5.23 -1.55
CA LYS A 121 0.50 -5.54 -1.03
C LYS A 121 1.51 -4.56 -1.63
N GLU A 122 2.47 -4.12 -0.82
CA GLU A 122 3.50 -3.13 -1.16
C GLU A 122 3.01 -1.71 -1.50
N SER A 123 1.71 -1.42 -1.48
CA SER A 123 1.20 -0.06 -1.79
C SER A 123 1.73 1.01 -0.82
N ASN A 124 2.11 0.59 0.40
CA ASN A 124 2.62 1.41 1.49
C ASN A 124 4.15 1.36 1.62
N ALA A 125 4.85 0.55 0.82
CA ALA A 125 6.28 0.28 1.01
C ALA A 125 7.12 1.56 0.96
N TRP A 126 6.75 2.50 0.09
CA TRP A 126 7.44 3.79 -0.05
C TRP A 126 7.37 4.67 1.21
N LEU A 127 6.35 4.54 2.06
CA LEU A 127 6.25 5.26 3.34
C LEU A 127 7.22 4.71 4.40
N HIS A 128 7.77 3.52 4.17
CA HIS A 128 8.75 2.88 5.03
C HIS A 128 10.16 2.91 4.42
N ALA A 129 10.31 3.44 3.21
CA ALA A 129 11.60 3.60 2.57
C ALA A 129 12.39 4.73 3.27
N LEU A 130 13.68 4.50 3.51
CA LEU A 130 14.55 5.53 4.03
C LEU A 130 14.79 6.59 2.94
N PRO A 131 14.56 7.89 3.22
CA PRO A 131 14.81 8.94 2.26
C PRO A 131 16.32 9.13 2.07
N SER A 132 16.81 8.91 0.85
CA SER A 132 18.22 9.08 0.49
C SER A 132 18.36 9.64 -0.92
N SER A 133 19.05 10.77 -1.04
CA SER A 133 19.38 11.36 -2.34
C SER A 133 20.33 10.48 -3.15
N SER A 134 21.29 9.81 -2.47
CA SER A 134 22.29 8.95 -3.10
C SER A 134 21.69 7.74 -3.82
N VAL A 135 20.54 7.24 -3.36
CA VAL A 135 19.84 6.09 -3.96
C VAL A 135 18.56 6.52 -4.68
N ALA A 136 18.35 7.83 -4.86
CA ALA A 136 17.17 8.43 -5.48
C ALA A 136 15.83 8.01 -4.82
N THR A 137 15.82 7.78 -3.50
CA THR A 137 14.60 7.52 -2.72
C THR A 137 14.09 8.75 -1.96
N LEU A 138 14.85 9.86 -2.00
CA LEU A 138 14.44 11.12 -1.39
C LEU A 138 13.42 11.84 -2.28
N LEU A 139 12.20 11.99 -1.77
CA LEU A 139 11.21 12.92 -2.31
C LEU A 139 11.37 14.27 -1.60
N ASP A 140 11.28 15.37 -2.35
CA ASP A 140 11.18 16.70 -1.75
C ASP A 140 9.85 16.86 -1.01
N ASP A 141 9.79 17.84 -0.10
CA ASP A 141 8.63 18.05 0.78
C ASP A 141 7.33 18.28 0.01
N ASN A 142 7.38 19.00 -1.12
CA ASN A 142 6.19 19.25 -1.93
C ASN A 142 5.74 18.00 -2.68
N SER A 143 6.66 17.26 -3.27
CA SER A 143 6.36 15.97 -3.91
C SER A 143 5.79 14.97 -2.90
N PHE A 144 6.39 14.86 -1.72
CA PHE A 144 5.88 14.01 -0.64
C PHE A 144 4.47 14.43 -0.23
N ARG A 145 4.24 15.73 0.01
CA ARG A 145 2.92 16.28 0.35
C ARG A 145 1.87 15.95 -0.71
N ILE A 146 2.18 16.14 -2.00
CA ILE A 146 1.29 15.82 -3.11
C ILE A 146 0.99 14.32 -3.18
N CYS A 147 2.02 13.46 -3.04
CA CYS A 147 1.83 12.01 -3.03
C CYS A 147 0.91 11.55 -1.88
N VAL A 148 1.10 12.10 -0.68
CA VAL A 148 0.22 11.80 0.47
C VAL A 148 -1.19 12.34 0.23
N ALA A 149 -1.35 13.54 -0.30
CA ALA A 149 -2.66 14.12 -0.60
C ALA A 149 -3.42 13.30 -1.64
N LEU A 150 -2.78 12.89 -2.74
CA LEU A 150 -3.34 11.98 -3.73
C LEU A 150 -3.73 10.63 -3.15
N ARG A 151 -2.91 10.10 -2.22
CA ARG A 151 -3.15 8.82 -1.54
C ARG A 151 -4.32 8.87 -0.56
N LEU A 152 -4.53 9.99 0.12
CA LEU A 152 -5.63 10.16 1.07
C LEU A 152 -6.90 10.72 0.41
N GLY A 153 -6.79 11.26 -0.82
CA GLY A 153 -7.89 11.97 -1.47
C GLY A 153 -8.09 13.38 -0.91
N CYS A 154 -7.06 13.98 -0.33
CA CYS A 154 -7.10 15.35 0.17
C CYS A 154 -7.05 16.35 -0.99
N LYS A 155 -7.70 17.48 -0.80
CA LYS A 155 -7.62 18.64 -1.68
C LYS A 155 -6.29 19.34 -1.46
N PHE A 156 -5.55 19.63 -2.53
CA PHE A 156 -4.24 20.29 -2.43
C PHE A 156 -3.98 21.30 -3.56
N ALA A 157 -4.87 21.37 -4.55
CA ALA A 157 -4.81 22.35 -5.63
C ALA A 157 -6.07 23.22 -5.60
N SER A 158 -5.97 24.43 -6.17
CA SER A 158 -7.15 25.19 -6.59
C SER A 158 -7.64 24.66 -7.94
N GLU A 159 -8.88 24.96 -8.32
CA GLU A 159 -9.37 24.63 -9.66
C GLU A 159 -8.61 25.46 -10.72
N PHE A 160 -8.13 24.81 -11.78
CA PHE A 160 -7.47 25.49 -12.90
C PHE A 160 -7.64 24.74 -14.22
N LYS A 161 -7.40 25.43 -15.35
CA LYS A 161 -7.45 24.84 -16.68
C LYS A 161 -6.08 24.26 -17.05
N CYS A 162 -6.01 22.96 -17.31
CA CYS A 162 -4.79 22.31 -17.79
C CYS A 162 -4.50 22.71 -19.25
N ARG A 163 -3.23 22.60 -19.66
CA ARG A 163 -2.79 22.77 -21.06
C ARG A 163 -3.51 21.86 -22.04
N CYS A 164 -4.01 20.70 -21.59
CA CYS A 164 -4.83 19.81 -22.41
C CYS A 164 -6.26 20.34 -22.68
N GLY A 165 -6.66 21.43 -22.04
CA GLY A 165 -8.00 22.03 -22.12
C GLY A 165 -8.97 21.56 -21.04
N GLN A 166 -8.67 20.49 -20.30
CA GLN A 166 -9.52 19.98 -19.22
C GLN A 166 -9.44 20.84 -17.95
N VAL A 167 -10.56 20.93 -17.24
CA VAL A 167 -10.62 21.56 -15.91
C VAL A 167 -10.11 20.57 -14.87
N VAL A 168 -9.17 21.02 -14.05
CA VAL A 168 -8.54 20.23 -12.99
C VAL A 168 -9.16 20.64 -11.67
N ASN A 169 -9.89 19.71 -11.03
CA ASN A 169 -10.52 19.93 -9.73
C ASN A 169 -9.46 20.02 -8.62
N GLU A 170 -9.89 20.38 -7.40
CA GLU A 170 -9.03 20.57 -6.22
C GLU A 170 -8.20 19.33 -5.80
N ASN A 171 -8.63 18.13 -6.21
CA ASN A 171 -7.93 16.87 -5.97
C ASN A 171 -6.77 16.63 -6.97
N ALA A 172 -6.72 17.41 -8.05
CA ALA A 172 -5.71 17.40 -9.10
C ALA A 172 -5.26 16.03 -9.66
N ILE A 173 -6.11 15.00 -9.56
CA ILE A 173 -5.83 13.63 -10.05
C ILE A 173 -5.58 13.59 -11.57
N HIS A 174 -6.07 14.58 -12.31
CA HIS A 174 -5.86 14.72 -13.75
C HIS A 174 -4.38 14.64 -14.14
N GLY A 175 -3.47 15.14 -13.30
CA GLY A 175 -2.03 15.09 -13.56
C GLY A 175 -1.46 13.67 -13.71
N LEU A 176 -2.15 12.64 -13.22
CA LEU A 176 -1.72 11.25 -13.29
C LEU A 176 -1.92 10.61 -14.68
N SER A 177 -2.91 11.09 -15.44
CA SER A 177 -3.28 10.55 -16.75
C SER A 177 -3.12 11.55 -17.91
N CYS A 178 -2.94 12.84 -17.61
CA CYS A 178 -2.77 13.87 -18.63
C CYS A 178 -1.54 13.62 -19.52
N GLN A 179 -1.73 13.73 -20.83
CA GLN A 179 -0.65 13.61 -21.83
C GLN A 179 0.41 14.70 -21.73
N TYR A 180 0.05 15.88 -21.23
CA TYR A 180 0.97 17.02 -21.03
C TYR A 180 1.55 17.09 -19.61
N SER A 181 1.34 16.06 -18.79
CA SER A 181 1.93 16.00 -17.45
C SER A 181 3.44 15.79 -17.56
N ALA A 182 4.22 16.72 -17.00
CA ALA A 182 5.69 16.65 -17.01
C ALA A 182 6.22 15.34 -16.37
N GLY A 183 5.53 14.83 -15.35
CA GLY A 183 5.92 13.61 -14.63
C GLY A 183 5.58 12.30 -15.34
N ARG A 184 4.90 12.32 -16.49
CA ARG A 184 4.51 11.07 -17.20
C ARG A 184 5.74 10.27 -17.64
N PHE A 185 6.64 10.91 -18.38
CA PHE A 185 7.84 10.24 -18.90
C PHE A 185 8.79 9.87 -17.76
N SER A 186 8.99 10.76 -16.77
CA SER A 186 9.85 10.45 -15.62
C SER A 186 9.40 9.21 -14.85
N ARG A 187 8.09 9.05 -14.55
CA ARG A 187 7.59 7.83 -13.88
C ARG A 187 7.89 6.56 -14.67
N HIS A 188 7.65 6.60 -15.97
CA HIS A 188 7.91 5.47 -16.87
C HIS A 188 9.40 5.13 -16.91
N THR A 189 10.25 6.14 -17.13
CA THR A 189 11.71 5.98 -17.17
C THR A 189 12.26 5.42 -15.87
N GLU A 190 11.80 5.91 -14.71
CA GLU A 190 12.26 5.39 -13.42
C GLU A 190 11.82 3.94 -13.17
N LEU A 191 10.58 3.58 -13.52
CA LEU A 191 10.14 2.18 -13.45
C LEU A 191 10.96 1.28 -14.40
N ASN A 192 11.23 1.74 -15.62
CA ASN A 192 12.06 1.01 -16.58
C ASN A 192 13.51 0.87 -16.07
N ASN A 193 14.05 1.92 -15.43
CA ASN A 193 15.37 1.90 -14.82
C ASN A 193 15.46 0.91 -13.64
N ILE A 194 14.39 0.72 -12.86
CA ILE A 194 14.35 -0.30 -11.80
C ILE A 194 14.53 -1.70 -12.41
N PHE A 195 13.82 -2.00 -13.49
CA PHE A 195 14.00 -3.27 -14.22
C PHE A 195 15.42 -3.43 -14.76
N TYR A 196 15.95 -2.39 -15.40
CA TYR A 196 17.32 -2.38 -15.90
C TYR A 196 18.35 -2.66 -14.81
N ARG A 197 18.25 -1.98 -13.66
CA ARG A 197 19.16 -2.17 -12.52
C ARG A 197 19.02 -3.56 -11.90
N ALA A 198 17.80 -4.07 -11.77
CA ALA A 198 17.54 -5.40 -11.23
C ALA A 198 18.08 -6.51 -12.14
N LEU A 199 17.99 -6.37 -13.46
CA LEU A 199 18.59 -7.32 -14.40
C LEU A 199 20.12 -7.19 -14.44
N SER A 200 20.65 -5.97 -14.35
CA SER A 200 22.09 -5.72 -14.28
C SER A 200 22.72 -6.36 -13.05
N SER A 201 22.05 -6.31 -11.88
CA SER A 201 22.55 -6.96 -10.67
C SER A 201 22.53 -8.49 -10.74
N LEU A 202 21.72 -9.07 -11.64
CA LEU A 202 21.71 -10.49 -11.96
C LEU A 202 22.71 -10.87 -13.07
N ASN A 203 23.64 -9.98 -13.44
CA ASN A 203 24.57 -10.12 -14.57
C ASN A 203 23.86 -10.44 -15.91
N CYS A 204 22.59 -10.08 -16.04
CA CYS A 204 21.82 -10.23 -17.27
C CYS A 204 21.97 -8.94 -18.06
N HIS A 205 23.05 -8.80 -18.84
CA HIS A 205 23.39 -7.58 -19.60
C HIS A 205 22.16 -6.99 -20.33
N PRO A 206 21.47 -5.98 -19.76
CA PRO A 206 20.24 -5.46 -20.33
C PRO A 206 20.55 -4.30 -21.27
N THR A 207 19.65 -4.04 -22.22
CA THR A 207 19.71 -2.87 -23.09
C THR A 207 18.34 -2.22 -23.08
N LEU A 208 18.31 -0.92 -22.78
CA LEU A 208 17.12 -0.11 -22.88
C LEU A 208 16.87 0.23 -24.33
N GLU A 209 15.60 0.18 -24.70
CA GLU A 209 15.11 0.51 -26.02
C GLU A 209 15.98 -0.08 -27.14
N PRO A 210 15.81 -1.35 -27.51
CA PRO A 210 16.64 -1.97 -28.53
C PRO A 210 16.09 -1.68 -29.94
N THR A 211 16.96 -1.37 -30.90
CA THR A 211 16.58 -1.18 -32.31
C THR A 211 16.63 -2.50 -33.07
N GLY A 212 15.82 -2.62 -34.14
CA GLY A 212 15.96 -3.70 -35.12
C GLY A 212 15.46 -5.09 -34.66
N ILE A 213 14.70 -5.16 -33.55
CA ILE A 213 14.06 -6.41 -33.11
C ILE A 213 12.90 -6.78 -34.05
N PHE A 214 12.01 -5.83 -34.32
CA PHE A 214 10.90 -6.01 -35.24
C PHE A 214 11.19 -5.30 -36.56
N ARG A 215 11.10 -6.04 -37.67
CA ARG A 215 11.40 -5.53 -39.01
C ARG A 215 10.21 -4.90 -39.74
N ILE A 216 8.99 -5.09 -39.22
CA ILE A 216 7.75 -4.82 -39.96
C ILE A 216 7.00 -3.62 -39.39
N ASP A 217 6.91 -3.49 -38.07
CA ASP A 217 6.04 -2.51 -37.41
C ASP A 217 6.79 -1.31 -36.78
N GLY A 218 8.12 -1.30 -36.85
CA GLY A 218 8.96 -0.25 -36.25
C GLY A 218 8.81 -0.14 -34.72
N LYS A 219 8.13 -1.09 -34.07
CA LYS A 219 7.88 -1.04 -32.63
C LYS A 219 9.16 -1.38 -31.87
N ARG A 220 9.33 -0.67 -30.76
CA ARG A 220 10.52 -0.70 -29.93
C ARG A 220 10.08 -1.05 -28.52
N PRO A 221 10.48 -2.21 -27.97
CA PRO A 221 10.22 -2.52 -26.58
C PRO A 221 11.06 -1.62 -25.69
N ASP A 222 10.64 -1.43 -24.44
CA ASP A 222 11.36 -0.62 -23.47
C ASP A 222 12.72 -1.17 -23.10
N GLY A 223 12.89 -2.49 -23.16
CA GLY A 223 14.19 -3.10 -23.01
C GLY A 223 14.24 -4.60 -23.34
N MET A 224 15.46 -5.11 -23.42
CA MET A 224 15.75 -6.50 -23.72
C MET A 224 17.05 -6.96 -23.04
N THR A 225 17.15 -8.24 -22.68
CA THR A 225 18.41 -8.85 -22.25
C THR A 225 19.26 -9.24 -23.46
N LEU A 226 20.55 -8.94 -23.43
CA LEU A 226 21.49 -9.38 -24.47
C LEU A 226 21.84 -10.86 -24.31
N THR A 227 21.94 -11.33 -23.07
CA THR A 227 22.11 -12.74 -22.74
C THR A 227 20.79 -13.50 -22.77
N PRO A 228 20.81 -14.79 -23.14
CA PRO A 228 19.65 -15.66 -22.99
C PRO A 228 19.15 -15.70 -21.55
N TRP A 229 17.86 -15.42 -21.36
CA TRP A 229 17.18 -15.53 -20.08
C TRP A 229 16.76 -16.97 -19.80
N LYS A 230 16.15 -17.63 -20.80
CA LYS A 230 15.64 -19.00 -20.65
C LYS A 230 15.62 -19.73 -22.00
N LYS A 231 16.15 -20.95 -22.05
CA LYS A 231 16.17 -21.81 -23.24
C LYS A 231 16.77 -21.13 -24.49
N GLY A 232 17.82 -20.33 -24.33
CA GLY A 232 18.42 -19.58 -25.45
C GLY A 232 17.67 -18.30 -25.85
N SER A 233 16.47 -18.04 -25.31
CA SER A 233 15.68 -16.85 -25.63
C SER A 233 16.04 -15.66 -24.77
N LYS A 234 16.12 -14.48 -25.39
CA LYS A 234 16.23 -13.19 -24.71
C LYS A 234 14.91 -12.83 -24.03
N MET A 235 14.99 -12.14 -22.89
CA MET A 235 13.82 -11.52 -22.27
C MET A 235 13.62 -10.12 -22.86
N VAL A 236 12.39 -9.80 -23.23
CA VAL A 236 11.98 -8.47 -23.71
C VAL A 236 10.88 -7.98 -22.78
N TRP A 237 10.87 -6.70 -22.44
CA TRP A 237 9.85 -6.11 -21.57
C TRP A 237 9.38 -4.75 -22.07
N ASP A 238 8.22 -4.37 -21.56
CA ASP A 238 7.53 -3.09 -21.74
C ASP A 238 6.93 -2.74 -20.38
N VAL A 239 7.00 -1.48 -19.99
CA VAL A 239 6.57 -0.96 -18.70
C VAL A 239 5.41 -0.03 -18.95
N THR A 240 4.32 -0.19 -18.21
CA THR A 240 3.15 0.68 -18.38
C THR A 240 2.77 1.31 -17.06
N CYS A 241 2.77 2.65 -17.00
CA CYS A 241 2.22 3.36 -15.85
C CYS A 241 0.69 3.43 -15.95
N VAL A 242 -0.03 2.66 -15.14
CA VAL A 242 -1.50 2.68 -15.11
C VAL A 242 -2.01 3.67 -14.04
N ASP A 243 -2.95 4.52 -14.41
CA ASP A 243 -3.71 5.37 -13.48
C ASP A 243 -5.02 4.68 -13.09
N THR A 244 -5.07 4.12 -11.87
CA THR A 244 -6.27 3.45 -11.34
C THR A 244 -7.44 4.40 -11.06
N LEU A 245 -7.17 5.71 -10.98
CA LEU A 245 -8.18 6.74 -10.74
C LEU A 245 -8.63 7.43 -12.02
N ALA A 246 -8.11 7.02 -13.19
CA ALA A 246 -8.53 7.56 -14.46
C ALA A 246 -10.04 7.33 -14.67
N PRO A 247 -10.78 8.31 -15.25
CA PRO A 247 -12.22 8.20 -15.46
C PRO A 247 -12.65 6.94 -16.22
N SER A 248 -11.83 6.48 -17.16
CA SER A 248 -12.07 5.26 -17.94
C SER A 248 -11.85 3.96 -17.17
N TYR A 249 -11.09 3.98 -16.06
CA TYR A 249 -10.67 2.79 -15.31
C TYR A 249 -11.22 2.72 -13.89
N VAL A 250 -11.78 3.80 -13.35
CA VAL A 250 -12.20 3.87 -11.94
C VAL A 250 -13.26 2.81 -11.58
N THR A 251 -14.23 2.57 -12.47
CA THR A 251 -15.28 1.57 -12.25
C THR A 251 -14.74 0.14 -12.24
N LEU A 252 -13.77 -0.15 -13.11
CA LEU A 252 -13.06 -1.43 -13.16
C LEU A 252 -12.19 -1.64 -11.92
N SER A 253 -11.51 -0.59 -11.47
CA SER A 253 -10.64 -0.61 -10.28
C SER A 253 -11.41 -0.92 -9.00
N VAL A 254 -12.68 -0.52 -8.92
CA VAL A 254 -13.56 -0.84 -7.79
C VAL A 254 -14.00 -2.31 -7.80
N ARG A 255 -14.31 -2.94 -8.93
CA ARG A 255 -14.96 -4.28 -8.95
C ARG A 255 -14.09 -5.48 -8.54
N GLN A 256 -12.84 -5.25 -8.10
CA GLN A 256 -11.74 -6.21 -7.94
C GLN A 256 -11.09 -6.62 -9.26
N GLN A 257 -9.75 -6.60 -9.20
CA GLN A 257 -8.75 -7.04 -10.18
C GLN A 257 -9.31 -7.83 -11.36
N GLN A 258 -9.12 -7.31 -12.58
CA GLN A 258 -8.68 -8.23 -13.60
C GLN A 258 -7.37 -8.87 -13.11
N LYS A 259 -7.49 -10.13 -12.66
CA LYS A 259 -6.62 -11.16 -13.22
C LYS A 259 -6.69 -10.96 -14.74
N ARG A 260 -5.80 -10.16 -15.31
CA ARG A 260 -5.40 -10.44 -16.68
C ARG A 260 -4.75 -11.82 -16.58
N ASP A 261 -5.38 -12.82 -17.19
CA ASP A 261 -5.08 -14.23 -17.01
C ASP A 261 -3.58 -14.52 -16.86
N ARG A 262 -3.17 -14.91 -15.65
CA ARG A 262 -1.83 -15.46 -15.37
C ARG A 262 -1.56 -16.79 -16.11
N LYS A 263 -2.54 -17.31 -16.86
CA LYS A 263 -2.51 -18.67 -17.43
C LYS A 263 -1.85 -18.79 -18.82
N LYS A 264 -1.55 -17.70 -19.54
CA LYS A 264 -1.07 -17.79 -20.95
C LYS A 264 0.45 -17.75 -21.16
N TRP A 265 1.26 -17.76 -20.10
CA TRP A 265 2.68 -17.41 -20.20
C TRP A 265 3.67 -18.52 -19.90
N ARG A 266 3.21 -19.73 -19.57
CA ARG A 266 4.13 -20.83 -19.23
C ARG A 266 4.80 -21.48 -20.45
N ASP A 267 4.24 -21.36 -21.66
CA ASP A 267 4.67 -22.17 -22.81
C ASP A 267 4.92 -21.42 -24.14
N LEU A 268 5.24 -20.13 -24.12
CA LEU A 268 5.58 -19.42 -25.36
C LEU A 268 7.07 -19.57 -25.70
N SER A 269 7.40 -20.66 -26.39
CA SER A 269 8.61 -20.75 -27.22
C SER A 269 8.60 -19.67 -28.31
N PHE A 270 9.79 -19.20 -28.66
CA PHE A 270 10.13 -18.05 -29.54
C PHE A 270 9.43 -17.99 -30.92
N SER A 271 8.64 -19.00 -31.30
CA SER A 271 7.97 -19.10 -32.59
C SER A 271 6.52 -18.58 -32.63
N SER A 272 5.87 -18.28 -31.50
CA SER A 272 4.43 -17.91 -31.48
C SER A 272 4.08 -16.63 -30.72
N ALA A 273 5.06 -15.80 -30.35
CA ALA A 273 4.83 -14.54 -29.65
C ALA A 273 4.42 -13.40 -30.58
N VAL A 274 3.33 -13.58 -31.34
CA VAL A 274 2.60 -12.45 -31.94
C VAL A 274 1.66 -11.91 -30.87
N SER A 275 1.96 -10.69 -30.41
CA SER A 275 1.11 -9.88 -29.56
C SER A 275 0.82 -10.45 -28.18
N SER A 276 1.75 -10.30 -27.23
CA SER A 276 1.41 -10.13 -25.82
C SER A 276 2.61 -9.53 -25.10
N TYR A 277 2.41 -8.42 -24.38
CA TYR A 277 3.44 -7.68 -23.65
C TYR A 277 3.35 -7.96 -22.14
N PHE A 278 4.49 -7.86 -21.46
CA PHE A 278 4.58 -7.80 -20.00
C PHE A 278 3.97 -6.47 -19.56
N ILE A 279 3.02 -6.47 -18.62
CA ILE A 279 2.38 -5.24 -18.11
C ILE A 279 2.33 -5.41 -16.59
N ILE A 280 3.07 -4.56 -15.88
CA ILE A 280 2.90 -4.31 -14.43
C ILE A 280 2.14 -3.01 -14.28
#